data_AF-A0A529X5Y9-F1
#
_entry.id   AF-A0A529X5Y9-F1
#
_cell.length_a   1.000
_cell.length_b   1.000
_cell.length_c   1.000
_cell.angle_alpha   90.00
_cell.angle_beta   90.00
_cell.angle_gamma   90.00
#
_symmetry.space_group_name_H-M   'P 1'
#
loop_
_entity.id
_entity.type
_entity.pdbx_description
1 polymer ?
#
loop_
_entity_poly.entity_id
_entity_poly.type
_entity_poly.pdbx_seq_one_letter_code
_entity_poly.pdbx_strand_id
1 'polypeptide(L)' 'MTTKVLDNGAERFVTAGGVTITRERHDRPYEGAIDAYVDGLNSRRGAVFSSNYEYPGRYTRW' A
#
# COMPACT_ATOMS: atom_id res chain seq x y z
N MET A 1 -9.67 9.56 13.24
CA MET A 1 -8.27 9.43 12.79
C MET A 1 -7.86 10.74 12.17
N THR A 2 -6.86 11.43 12.72
CA THR A 2 -6.31 12.63 12.09
C THR A 2 -5.13 12.21 11.22
N THR A 3 -5.22 12.46 9.92
CA THR A 3 -4.16 12.16 8.95
C THR A 3 -3.29 13.40 8.75
N LYS A 4 -1.97 13.25 8.88
CA LYS A 4 -0.97 14.28 8.54
C LYS A 4 -0.37 13.96 7.18
N VAL A 5 -0.24 14.96 6.32
CA VAL A 5 0.55 14.85 5.09
C VAL A 5 2.02 15.18 5.42
N LEU A 6 2.95 14.35 4.96
CA LEU A 6 4.40 14.51 5.10
C LEU A 6 4.96 15.29 3.90
N ASP A 7 6.22 15.74 4.00
CA ASP A 7 6.86 16.58 2.98
C ASP A 7 6.99 15.87 1.61
N ASN A 8 7.04 14.54 1.61
CA ASN A 8 7.07 13.72 0.40
C ASN A 8 5.66 13.39 -0.17
N GLY A 9 4.61 13.98 0.38
CA GLY A 9 3.22 13.71 -0.01
C GLY A 9 2.63 12.43 0.60
N ALA A 10 3.39 11.69 1.42
CA ALA A 10 2.89 10.54 2.15
C ALA A 10 1.89 10.94 3.25
N GLU A 11 1.00 10.03 3.59
CA GLU A 11 0.02 10.20 4.67
C GLU A 11 0.49 9.44 5.91
N ARG A 12 0.47 10.09 7.08
CA ARG A 12 0.77 9.47 8.37
C ARG A 12 -0.41 9.59 9.32
N PHE A 13 -0.81 8.48 9.93
CA PHE A 13 -1.90 8.44 10.89
C PHE A 13 -1.69 7.33 11.93
N VAL A 14 -2.43 7.42 13.03
CA VAL A 14 -2.43 6.40 14.10
C VAL A 14 -3.74 5.65 14.08
N THR A 15 -3.69 4.33 14.10
CA THR A 15 -4.88 3.48 14.18
C THR A 15 -5.56 3.57 15.53
N ALA A 16 -6.84 3.18 15.59
CA ALA A 16 -7.55 3.09 16.88
C ALA A 16 -6.82 2.17 17.87
N GLY A 17 -6.10 1.15 17.37
CA GLY A 17 -5.23 0.29 18.16
C GLY A 17 -3.84 0.85 18.45
N GLY A 18 -3.56 2.12 18.17
CA GLY A 18 -2.29 2.78 18.49
C GLY A 18 -1.14 2.53 17.51
N VAL A 19 -1.37 1.83 16.40
CA VAL A 19 -0.32 1.56 15.40
C VAL A 19 -0.11 2.79 14.52
N THR A 20 1.12 3.27 14.40
CA THR A 20 1.45 4.36 13.49
C THR A 20 1.68 3.82 12.08
N ILE A 21 0.94 4.35 11.10
CA ILE A 21 1.03 3.97 9.69
C ILE A 21 1.56 5.16 8.88
N THR A 22 2.48 4.90 7.96
CA THR A 22 2.87 5.81 6.88
C THR A 22 2.48 5.16 5.56
N ARG A 23 1.74 5.91 4.72
CA ARG A 23 1.21 5.44 3.43
C ARG A 23 1.73 6.33 2.33
N GLU A 24 2.37 5.71 1.35
CA GLU A 24 2.85 6.37 0.14
C GLU A 24 2.11 5.83 -1.09
N ARG A 25 1.99 6.65 -2.12
CA ARG A 25 1.35 6.29 -3.39
C ARG A 25 2.33 6.59 -4.52
N HIS A 26 2.51 5.63 -5.42
CA HIS A 26 3.37 5.77 -6.57
C HIS A 26 2.58 5.39 -7.82
N ASP A 27 2.69 6.22 -8.85
CA ASP A 27 2.21 5.85 -10.17
C ASP A 27 3.17 4.80 -10.77
N ARG A 28 2.62 3.66 -11.19
CA ARG A 28 3.39 2.52 -11.68
C ARG A 28 2.59 1.76 -12.75
N PRO A 29 3.22 1.31 -13.84
CA PRO A 29 2.64 0.30 -14.71
C PRO A 29 2.27 -0.94 -13.89
N TYR A 30 1.18 -1.61 -14.28
CA TYR A 30 0.76 -2.84 -13.61
C TYR A 30 1.81 -3.94 -13.76
N GLU A 31 2.40 -4.06 -14.95
CA GLU A 31 3.51 -4.96 -15.21
C GLU A 31 4.71 -4.60 -14.31
N GLY A 32 5.16 -5.57 -13.53
CA GLY A 32 6.29 -5.41 -12.59
C GLY A 32 6.04 -4.45 -11.42
N ALA A 33 4.78 -4.02 -11.18
CA ALA A 33 4.46 -3.06 -10.12
C ALA A 33 4.96 -3.47 -8.73
N ILE A 34 5.02 -4.78 -8.48
CA ILE A 34 5.35 -5.36 -7.17
C ILE A 34 6.78 -5.89 -7.06
N ASP A 35 7.53 -5.99 -8.16
CA ASP A 35 8.79 -6.74 -8.21
C ASP A 35 9.81 -6.19 -7.21
N ALA A 36 10.04 -4.88 -7.22
CA ALA A 36 10.96 -4.23 -6.28
C ALA A 36 10.55 -4.41 -4.80
N TYR A 37 9.24 -4.55 -4.52
CA TYR A 37 8.77 -4.81 -3.16
C TYR A 37 8.99 -6.27 -2.75
N VAL A 38 8.80 -7.21 -3.67
CA VAL A 38 9.10 -8.64 -3.47
C VAL A 38 10.60 -8.83 -3.24
N ASP A 39 11.45 -8.24 -4.07
CA ASP A 39 12.91 -8.29 -3.92
C ASP A 39 13.35 -7.75 -2.57
N GLY A 40 12.72 -6.66 -2.10
CA GLY A 40 12.99 -6.08 -0.79
C GLY A 40 12.68 -7.03 0.38
N LEU A 41 11.75 -7.99 0.23
CA LEU A 41 11.46 -8.96 1.29
C LEU A 41 12.63 -9.92 1.54
N ASN A 42 13.56 -10.07 0.59
CA ASN A 42 14.77 -10.86 0.80
C ASN A 42 15.72 -10.22 1.82
N SER A 43 15.65 -8.90 2.05
CA SER A 43 16.56 -8.18 2.93
C SER A 43 15.91 -7.57 4.18
N ARG A 44 14.57 -7.53 4.26
CA ARG A 44 13.84 -6.99 5.42
C ARG A 44 12.53 -7.71 5.68
N ARG A 45 12.11 -7.69 6.95
CA ARG A 45 10.78 -8.17 7.35
C ARG A 45 9.69 -7.34 6.67
N GLY A 46 8.64 -8.02 6.24
CA GLY A 46 7.48 -7.40 5.64
C GLY A 46 6.57 -8.39 4.92
N ALA A 47 5.55 -7.86 4.25
CA ALA A 47 4.68 -8.59 3.36
C ALA A 47 4.30 -7.68 2.19
N VAL A 48 4.05 -8.29 1.02
CA VAL A 48 3.48 -7.62 -0.15
C VAL A 48 2.02 -8.05 -0.25
N PHE A 49 1.12 -7.06 -0.26
CA PHE A 49 -0.30 -7.29 -0.48
C PHE A 49 -0.62 -6.90 -1.91
N SER A 50 -1.01 -7.87 -2.72
CA SER A 50 -1.40 -7.67 -4.12
C SER A 50 -2.72 -8.36 -4.41
N SER A 51 -3.56 -7.70 -5.19
CA SER A 51 -4.81 -8.24 -5.72
C SER A 51 -4.65 -8.32 -7.23
N ASN A 52 -4.31 -9.51 -7.75
CA ASN A 52 -3.94 -9.73 -9.15
C ASN A 52 -5.04 -10.40 -9.98
N TYR A 53 -6.09 -10.91 -9.33
CA TYR A 53 -7.26 -11.42 -10.02
C TYR A 53 -8.17 -10.21 -10.28
N GLU A 54 -8.77 -10.08 -11.45
CA GLU A 54 -9.89 -9.16 -11.65
C GLU A 54 -11.09 -10.02 -12.03
N TYR A 55 -12.13 -9.98 -11.21
CA TYR A 55 -13.38 -10.67 -11.52
C TYR A 55 -14.40 -9.61 -11.92
N PRO A 56 -15.16 -9.79 -13.02
CA PRO A 56 -16.19 -8.84 -13.43
C PRO A 56 -17.12 -8.51 -12.26
N GLY A 57 -17.22 -7.23 -11.92
CA GLY A 57 -18.07 -6.77 -10.82
C GLY A 57 -17.49 -6.93 -9.40
N ARG A 58 -16.19 -7.23 -9.24
CA ARG A 58 -15.56 -7.33 -7.90
C ARG A 58 -15.67 -6.07 -7.05
N TYR A 59 -15.57 -4.90 -7.68
CA TYR A 59 -15.58 -3.61 -6.99
C TYR A 59 -16.89 -2.84 -7.18
N THR A 60 -17.92 -3.45 -7.79
CA THR A 60 -19.25 -2.86 -7.82
C THR A 60 -19.76 -2.80 -6.39
N ARG A 61 -20.03 -1.58 -5.92
CA ARG A 61 -20.80 -1.38 -4.70
C ARG A 61 -22.26 -1.69 -5.02
N TRP A 62 -22.93 -2.37 -4.10
CA TRP A 62 -24.37 -2.63 -4.13
C TRP A 62 -25.14 -1.30 -4.20
#